data_AF-A0A009PC58-F1
#
_entry.id   AF-A0A009PC58-F1
#
_cell.length_a   1.000
_cell.length_b   1.000
_cell.length_c   1.000
_cell.angle_alpha   90.00
_cell.angle_beta   90.00
_cell.angle_gamma   90.00
#
_symmetry.space_group_name_H-M   'P 1'
#
loop_
_entity.id
_entity.type
_entity.pdbx_description
1 polymer ?
#
loop_
_entity_poly.entity_id
_entity_poly.type
_entity_poly.pdbx_seq_one_letter_code
_entity_poly.pdbx_strand_id
1 'polypeptide(L)'
;MEPRFVIKNHSDINYVIGYLNTNHAKAASEGKPLVVTIKPDERNRSKAQNRLYWKWLHVIHKKTGNDEEQLHFEYKKKFLINILKRDDESYAEMCLAISNLKQSESEQFRAIADGVIRETSTTRMNTTQFTEYLNLIEAFALKELGIALPIPDDLKYALEK
;
A
#
# COMPACT_ATOMS: atom_id res chain seq x y z
N MET A 1 12.38 0.65 21.60
CA MET A 1 12.34 0.98 20.17
C MET A 1 13.49 1.92 19.88
N GLU A 2 14.31 1.64 18.87
CA GLU A 2 15.46 2.49 18.54
C GLU A 2 14.96 3.80 17.89
N PRO A 3 15.45 4.97 18.30
CA PRO A 3 15.09 6.25 17.70
C PRO A 3 15.60 6.32 16.26
N ARG A 4 14.70 6.50 15.30
CA ARG A 4 15.03 6.65 13.87
C ARG A 4 14.56 8.02 13.37
N PHE A 5 15.49 8.79 12.84
CA PHE A 5 15.21 10.08 12.22
C PHE A 5 15.38 9.98 10.70
N VAL A 6 14.43 10.51 9.95
CA VAL A 6 14.51 10.63 8.49
C VAL A 6 14.69 12.11 8.18
N ILE A 7 15.78 12.46 7.54
CA ILE A 7 16.09 13.84 7.16
C ILE A 7 15.65 14.02 5.70
N LYS A 8 14.47 14.59 5.49
CA LYS A 8 13.92 14.86 4.14
C LYS A 8 14.35 16.25 3.65
N ASN A 9 14.50 17.21 4.56
CA ASN A 9 14.91 18.58 4.27
C ASN A 9 15.74 19.18 5.42
N HIS A 10 16.23 20.41 5.25
CA HIS A 10 17.07 21.10 6.24
C HIS A 10 16.39 21.24 7.62
N SER A 11 15.08 21.46 7.65
CA SER A 11 14.33 21.64 8.91
C SER A 11 14.32 20.37 9.77
N ASP A 12 14.39 19.20 9.16
CA ASP A 12 14.38 17.92 9.89
C ASP A 12 15.66 17.69 10.71
N ILE A 13 16.76 18.36 10.35
CA ILE A 13 18.04 18.31 11.06
C ILE A 13 17.86 18.78 12.52
N ASN A 14 16.96 19.74 12.76
CA ASN A 14 16.71 20.27 14.09
C ASN A 14 16.20 19.19 15.08
N TYR A 15 15.41 18.22 14.60
CA TYR A 15 14.94 17.12 15.45
C TYR A 15 16.08 16.19 15.86
N VAL A 16 17.00 15.93 14.93
CA VAL A 16 18.20 15.11 15.19
C VAL A 16 19.09 15.80 16.22
N ILE A 17 19.39 17.08 16.00
CA ILE A 17 20.19 17.90 16.91
C ILE A 17 19.55 17.95 18.30
N GLY A 18 18.23 18.19 18.37
CA GLY A 18 17.50 18.23 19.64
C GLY A 18 17.60 16.92 20.42
N TYR A 19 17.44 15.78 19.74
CA TYR A 19 17.57 14.47 20.37
C TYR A 19 19.00 14.21 20.87
N LEU A 20 20.01 14.52 20.06
CA LEU A 20 21.41 14.35 20.43
C LEU A 20 21.75 15.20 21.65
N ASN A 21 21.43 16.50 21.62
CA ASN A 21 21.70 17.44 22.71
C ASN A 21 21.05 16.99 24.03
N THR A 22 19.84 16.44 23.97
CA THR A 22 19.11 16.00 25.17
C THR A 22 19.69 14.72 25.78
N ASN A 23 20.17 13.78 24.95
CA ASN A 23 20.43 12.42 25.42
C ASN A 23 21.92 12.05 25.50
N HIS A 24 22.81 12.75 24.78
CA HIS A 24 24.23 12.34 24.68
C HIS A 24 24.95 12.35 26.04
N ALA A 25 24.73 13.38 26.86
CA ALA A 25 25.42 13.53 28.14
C ALA A 25 25.06 12.41 29.13
N LYS A 26 23.77 12.07 29.20
CA LYS A 26 23.26 10.97 30.03
C LYS A 26 23.75 9.60 29.54
N ALA A 27 23.71 9.39 28.23
CA ALA A 27 24.18 8.15 27.61
C ALA A 27 25.69 7.92 27.87
N ALA A 28 26.48 8.99 27.78
CA ALA A 28 27.92 8.95 28.07
C ALA A 28 28.21 8.66 29.54
N SER A 29 27.48 9.29 30.49
CA SER A 29 27.69 9.05 31.93
C SER A 29 27.29 7.64 32.38
N GLU A 30 26.32 7.02 31.70
CA GLU A 30 25.91 5.62 31.92
C GLU A 30 26.84 4.60 31.22
N GLY A 31 27.92 5.05 30.57
CA GLY A 31 28.87 4.19 29.84
C GLY A 31 28.30 3.57 28.56
N LYS A 32 27.16 4.08 28.07
CA LYS A 32 26.47 3.62 26.86
C LYS A 32 26.36 4.78 25.86
N PRO A 33 27.49 5.24 25.28
CA PRO A 33 27.48 6.39 24.38
C PRO A 33 26.54 6.17 23.18
N LEU A 34 25.95 7.26 22.69
CA LEU A 34 25.09 7.20 21.50
C LEU A 34 25.93 6.91 20.25
N VAL A 35 25.45 5.99 19.41
CA VAL A 35 26.03 5.70 18.09
C VAL A 35 25.08 6.22 17.03
N VAL A 36 25.58 7.08 16.13
CA VAL A 36 24.80 7.62 15.01
C VAL A 36 25.17 6.86 13.74
N THR A 37 24.18 6.27 13.07
CA THR A 37 24.34 5.64 11.76
C THR A 37 23.57 6.44 10.72
N ILE A 38 24.29 7.02 9.74
CA ILE A 38 23.70 7.74 8.61
C ILE A 38 23.81 6.85 7.38
N LYS A 39 22.68 6.57 6.74
CA LYS A 39 22.60 5.78 5.51
C LYS A 39 21.66 6.46 4.52
N PRO A 40 21.90 6.32 3.20
CA PRO A 40 20.92 6.69 2.20
C PRO A 40 19.56 6.04 2.51
N ASP A 41 18.49 6.77 2.28
CA ASP A 41 17.16 6.23 2.47
C ASP A 41 16.78 5.35 1.27
N GLU A 42 17.10 4.06 1.37
CA GLU A 42 16.79 3.06 0.33
C GLU A 42 15.33 2.59 0.38
N ARG A 43 14.46 3.28 1.12
CA ARG A 43 13.04 2.95 1.20
C ARG A 43 12.39 3.09 -0.17
N ASN A 44 11.99 1.96 -0.72
CA ASN A 44 11.13 1.92 -1.90
C ASN A 44 9.66 1.80 -1.46
N ARG A 45 8.91 2.91 -1.58
CA ARG A 45 7.51 3.00 -1.15
C ARG A 45 6.61 2.02 -1.91
N SER A 46 6.78 1.89 -3.22
CA SER A 46 6.00 0.95 -4.04
C SER A 46 6.20 -0.51 -3.56
N LYS A 47 7.45 -0.92 -3.29
CA LYS A 47 7.74 -2.24 -2.71
C LYS A 47 7.11 -2.41 -1.32
N ALA A 48 7.14 -1.36 -0.48
CA ALA A 48 6.55 -1.40 0.86
C ALA A 48 5.02 -1.54 0.81
N GLN A 49 4.36 -0.80 -0.07
CA GLN A 49 2.92 -0.87 -0.31
C GLN A 49 2.50 -2.28 -0.79
N ASN A 50 3.27 -2.87 -1.70
CA ASN A 50 3.01 -4.24 -2.15
C ASN A 50 3.17 -5.26 -1.01
N ARG A 51 4.22 -5.15 -0.19
CA ARG A 51 4.38 -6.02 0.98
C ARG A 51 3.21 -5.88 1.98
N LEU A 52 2.76 -4.64 2.22
CA LEU A 52 1.65 -4.36 3.11
C LEU A 52 0.35 -4.98 2.57
N TYR A 53 0.10 -4.81 1.27
CA TYR A 53 -1.05 -5.40 0.58
C TYR A 53 -1.13 -6.92 0.76
N TRP A 54 -0.05 -7.65 0.43
CA TRP A 54 -0.02 -9.11 0.58
C TRP A 54 -0.14 -9.55 2.04
N LYS A 55 0.45 -8.80 2.97
CA LYS A 55 0.27 -9.05 4.40
C LYS A 55 -1.20 -8.95 4.81
N TRP A 56 -1.93 -7.97 4.29
CA TRP A 56 -3.36 -7.82 4.56
C TRP A 56 -4.18 -8.94 3.94
N LEU A 57 -3.89 -9.34 2.70
CA LEU A 57 -4.54 -10.51 2.08
C LEU A 57 -4.37 -11.75 2.95
N HIS A 58 -3.16 -12.02 3.44
CA HIS A 58 -2.89 -13.17 4.30
C HIS A 58 -3.67 -13.12 5.63
N VAL A 59 -3.78 -11.93 6.24
CA VAL A 59 -4.58 -11.73 7.47
C VAL A 59 -6.05 -12.00 7.20
N ILE A 60 -6.58 -11.53 6.07
CA ILE A 60 -7.98 -11.72 5.68
C ILE A 60 -8.23 -13.20 5.37
N HIS A 61 -7.38 -13.84 4.57
CA HIS A 61 -7.42 -15.27 4.29
C HIS A 61 -7.47 -16.10 5.58
N LYS A 62 -6.56 -15.83 6.52
CA LYS A 62 -6.53 -16.55 7.81
C LYS A 62 -7.81 -16.37 8.64
N LYS A 63 -8.51 -15.24 8.48
CA LYS A 63 -9.73 -14.92 9.23
C LYS A 63 -11.00 -15.42 8.56
N THR A 64 -11.08 -15.39 7.23
CA THR A 64 -12.29 -15.73 6.47
C THR A 64 -12.23 -17.11 5.81
N GLY A 65 -11.04 -17.69 5.65
CA GLY A 65 -10.81 -18.91 4.88
C GLY A 65 -10.84 -18.72 3.36
N ASN A 66 -11.00 -17.49 2.87
CA ASN A 66 -11.05 -17.22 1.43
C ASN A 66 -9.67 -17.35 0.80
N ASP A 67 -9.59 -17.90 -0.40
CA ASP A 67 -8.34 -17.99 -1.17
C ASP A 67 -7.71 -16.61 -1.45
N GLU A 68 -6.38 -16.52 -1.34
CA GLU A 68 -5.65 -15.25 -1.50
C GLU A 68 -5.70 -14.73 -2.94
N GLU A 69 -5.67 -15.60 -3.96
CA GLU A 69 -5.78 -15.19 -5.36
C GLU A 69 -7.19 -14.71 -5.67
N GLN A 70 -8.21 -15.38 -5.12
CA GLN A 70 -9.59 -14.92 -5.25
C GLN A 70 -9.80 -13.57 -4.56
N LEU A 71 -9.27 -13.36 -3.36
CA LEU A 71 -9.30 -12.06 -2.69
C LEU A 71 -8.58 -10.99 -3.52
N HIS A 72 -7.43 -11.33 -4.10
CA HIS A 72 -6.70 -10.43 -4.98
C HIS A 72 -7.56 -10.04 -6.20
N PHE A 73 -8.19 -11.00 -6.86
CA PHE A 73 -9.10 -10.76 -7.98
C PHE A 73 -10.28 -9.86 -7.60
N GLU A 74 -10.96 -10.16 -6.50
CA GLU A 74 -12.13 -9.39 -6.05
C GLU A 74 -11.76 -7.95 -5.66
N TYR A 75 -10.63 -7.74 -4.99
CA TYR A 75 -10.18 -6.38 -4.65
C TYR A 75 -9.72 -5.60 -5.87
N LYS A 76 -9.10 -6.26 -6.86
CA LYS A 76 -8.82 -5.64 -8.16
C LYS A 76 -10.12 -5.15 -8.79
N LYS A 77 -11.08 -6.06 -8.98
CA LYS A 77 -12.40 -5.77 -9.56
C LYS A 77 -13.12 -4.62 -8.84
N LYS A 78 -13.11 -4.64 -7.51
CA LYS A 78 -13.90 -3.72 -6.68
C LYS A 78 -13.28 -2.33 -6.54
N PHE A 79 -11.96 -2.23 -6.44
CA PHE A 79 -11.29 -0.97 -6.10
C PHE A 79 -10.29 -0.54 -7.16
N LEU A 80 -9.40 -1.42 -7.61
CA LEU A 80 -8.33 -1.07 -8.54
C LEU A 80 -8.87 -0.58 -9.89
N ILE A 81 -9.83 -1.31 -10.47
CA ILE A 81 -10.44 -0.96 -11.76
C ILE A 81 -11.04 0.44 -11.70
N ASN A 82 -11.70 0.80 -10.60
CA ASN A 82 -12.35 2.09 -10.44
C ASN A 82 -11.33 3.24 -10.36
N ILE A 83 -10.20 3.04 -9.65
CA ILE A 83 -9.12 4.02 -9.59
C ILE A 83 -8.49 4.22 -10.97
N LEU A 84 -8.15 3.13 -11.67
CA LEU A 84 -7.55 3.22 -13.01
C LEU A 84 -8.52 3.84 -14.03
N LYS A 85 -9.79 3.45 -14.03
CA LYS A 85 -10.80 4.02 -14.93
C LYS A 85 -10.99 5.53 -14.70
N ARG A 86 -10.80 6.03 -13.48
CA ARG A 86 -10.93 7.45 -13.15
C ARG A 86 -9.72 8.26 -13.63
N ASP A 87 -8.52 7.70 -13.48
CA ASP A 87 -7.25 8.45 -13.60
C ASP A 87 -6.43 8.12 -14.86
N ASP A 88 -6.72 7.03 -15.57
CA ASP A 88 -6.04 6.60 -16.79
C ASP A 88 -7.06 6.56 -17.94
N GLU A 89 -6.99 7.58 -18.82
CA GLU A 89 -7.89 7.74 -19.98
C GLU A 89 -7.85 6.51 -20.90
N SER A 90 -6.66 5.96 -21.17
CA SER A 90 -6.52 4.77 -22.00
C SER A 90 -7.20 3.54 -21.39
N TYR A 91 -7.14 3.43 -20.05
CA TYR A 91 -7.80 2.36 -19.33
C TYR A 91 -9.32 2.55 -19.31
N ALA A 92 -9.78 3.80 -19.22
CA ALA A 92 -11.19 4.14 -19.28
C ALA A 92 -11.79 3.77 -20.64
N GLU A 93 -11.11 4.08 -21.74
CA GLU A 93 -11.50 3.70 -23.11
C GLU A 93 -11.59 2.18 -23.27
N MET A 94 -10.59 1.44 -22.80
CA MET A 94 -10.62 -0.02 -22.80
C MET A 94 -11.84 -0.56 -22.03
N CYS A 95 -12.11 -0.02 -20.84
CA CYS A 95 -13.28 -0.40 -20.04
C CYS A 95 -14.61 -0.09 -20.76
N LEU A 96 -14.68 1.02 -21.50
CA LEU A 96 -15.84 1.38 -22.32
C LEU A 96 -16.01 0.43 -23.50
N ALA A 97 -14.93 0.08 -24.19
CA ALA A 97 -14.96 -0.89 -25.29
C ALA A 97 -15.48 -2.26 -24.82
N ILE A 98 -14.99 -2.76 -23.67
CA ILE A 98 -15.50 -3.99 -23.06
C ILE A 98 -16.98 -3.84 -22.71
N SER A 99 -17.37 -2.71 -22.10
CA SER A 99 -18.77 -2.46 -21.72
C SER A 99 -19.73 -2.42 -22.92
N ASN A 100 -19.28 -1.94 -24.09
CA ASN A 100 -20.08 -1.95 -25.31
C ASN A 100 -20.30 -3.39 -25.83
N LEU A 101 -19.35 -4.31 -25.62
CA LEU A 101 -19.54 -5.73 -25.93
C LEU A 101 -20.61 -6.39 -25.06
N LYS A 102 -20.90 -5.84 -23.87
CA LYS A 102 -21.97 -6.32 -22.97
C LYS A 102 -23.35 -6.29 -23.64
N GLN A 103 -23.58 -5.39 -24.60
CA GLN A 103 -24.86 -5.30 -25.32
C GLN A 103 -25.18 -6.55 -26.14
N SER A 104 -24.18 -7.40 -26.43
CA SER A 104 -24.37 -8.68 -27.12
C SER A 104 -24.72 -9.86 -26.19
N GLU A 105 -24.77 -9.65 -24.86
CA GLU A 105 -24.97 -10.68 -23.81
C GLU A 105 -24.16 -11.98 -24.00
N SER A 106 -23.01 -11.89 -24.68
CA SER A 106 -22.27 -13.09 -25.01
C SER A 106 -21.47 -13.62 -23.83
N GLU A 107 -21.35 -14.95 -23.72
CA GLU A 107 -20.48 -15.60 -22.75
C GLU A 107 -19.01 -15.13 -22.91
N GLN A 108 -18.64 -14.70 -24.12
CA GLN A 108 -17.33 -14.12 -24.40
C GLN A 108 -17.10 -12.79 -23.67
N PHE A 109 -18.14 -11.96 -23.44
CA PHE A 109 -17.99 -10.71 -22.68
C PHE A 109 -17.48 -10.97 -21.26
N ARG A 110 -18.06 -11.96 -20.56
CA ARG A 110 -17.65 -12.28 -19.18
C ARG A 110 -16.21 -12.80 -19.15
N ALA A 111 -15.87 -13.70 -20.07
CA ALA A 111 -14.51 -14.23 -20.18
C ALA A 111 -13.47 -13.12 -20.44
N ILE A 112 -13.79 -12.16 -21.32
CA ILE A 112 -12.93 -11.01 -21.61
C ILE A 112 -12.80 -10.10 -20.39
N ALA A 113 -13.91 -9.75 -19.74
CA ALA A 113 -13.90 -8.87 -18.56
C ALA A 113 -13.09 -9.49 -17.40
N ASP A 114 -13.30 -10.78 -17.11
CA ASP A 114 -12.56 -11.48 -16.06
C ASP A 114 -11.07 -11.62 -16.43
N GLY A 115 -10.76 -11.87 -17.71
CA GLY A 115 -9.38 -11.88 -18.22
C GLY A 115 -8.68 -10.54 -17.99
N VAL A 116 -9.34 -9.44 -18.32
CA VAL A 116 -8.80 -8.08 -18.12
C VAL A 116 -8.54 -7.80 -16.63
N ILE A 117 -9.44 -8.18 -15.74
CA ILE A 117 -9.23 -8.01 -14.29
C ILE A 117 -8.04 -8.84 -13.80
N ARG A 118 -7.86 -10.07 -14.30
CA ARG A 118 -6.72 -10.93 -13.93
C ARG A 118 -5.39 -10.29 -14.35
N GLU A 119 -5.31 -9.82 -15.59
CA GLU A 119 -4.10 -9.20 -16.15
C GLU A 119 -3.84 -7.77 -15.65
N THR A 120 -4.85 -7.11 -15.09
CA THR A 120 -4.66 -5.76 -14.55
C THR A 120 -3.77 -5.82 -13.31
N SER A 121 -2.57 -5.28 -13.45
CA SER A 121 -1.56 -5.25 -12.39
C SER A 121 -1.64 -3.97 -11.54
N THR A 122 -1.36 -4.12 -10.25
CA THR A 122 -1.16 -2.98 -9.34
C THR A 122 0.05 -2.11 -9.71
N THR A 123 0.96 -2.62 -10.53
CA THR A 123 2.11 -1.86 -11.06
C THR A 123 1.70 -0.73 -11.99
N ARG A 124 0.45 -0.72 -12.50
CA ARG A 124 -0.09 0.41 -13.28
C ARG A 124 -0.38 1.63 -12.41
N MET A 125 -0.56 1.46 -11.10
CA MET A 125 -0.83 2.56 -10.18
C MET A 125 0.46 3.25 -9.74
N ASN A 126 0.40 4.58 -9.60
CA ASN A 126 1.42 5.30 -8.86
C ASN A 126 1.25 5.12 -7.34
N THR A 127 2.22 5.58 -6.55
CA THR A 127 2.22 5.40 -5.08
C THR A 127 1.03 6.06 -4.38
N THR A 128 0.49 7.15 -4.94
CA THR A 128 -0.68 7.85 -4.38
C THR A 128 -1.96 7.03 -4.60
N GLN A 129 -2.16 6.56 -5.84
CA GLN A 129 -3.27 5.67 -6.20
C GLN A 129 -3.23 4.36 -5.42
N PHE A 130 -2.04 3.78 -5.24
CA PHE A 130 -1.89 2.57 -4.42
C PHE A 130 -2.24 2.84 -2.94
N THR A 131 -1.91 4.02 -2.40
CA THR A 131 -2.31 4.39 -1.04
C THR A 131 -3.83 4.46 -0.91
N GLU A 132 -4.51 5.06 -1.90
CA GLU A 132 -5.99 5.06 -1.96
C GLU A 132 -6.55 3.64 -2.02
N TYR A 133 -5.96 2.77 -2.85
CA TYR A 133 -6.34 1.37 -2.96
C TYR A 133 -6.23 0.61 -1.62
N LEU A 134 -5.12 0.80 -0.89
CA LEU A 134 -4.95 0.23 0.45
C LEU A 134 -6.02 0.76 1.42
N ASN A 135 -6.24 2.07 1.48
CA ASN A 135 -7.23 2.66 2.38
C ASN A 135 -8.65 2.13 2.11
N LEU A 136 -9.01 1.90 0.84
CA LEU A 136 -10.31 1.29 0.48
C LEU A 136 -10.43 -0.15 0.98
N ILE A 137 -9.36 -0.94 0.87
CA ILE A 137 -9.33 -2.32 1.38
C ILE A 137 -9.41 -2.35 2.90
N GLU A 138 -8.69 -1.47 3.59
CA GLU A 138 -8.76 -1.36 5.05
C GLU A 138 -10.17 -0.99 5.52
N ALA A 139 -10.76 0.05 4.91
CA ALA A 139 -12.13 0.45 5.21
C ALA A 139 -13.14 -0.68 4.95
N PHE A 140 -12.97 -1.43 3.85
CA PHE A 140 -13.81 -2.58 3.53
C PHE A 140 -13.62 -3.72 4.52
N ALA A 141 -12.39 -4.08 4.86
CA ALA A 141 -12.09 -5.15 5.81
C ALA A 141 -12.66 -4.83 7.19
N LEU A 142 -12.56 -3.57 7.64
CA LEU A 142 -13.13 -3.15 8.92
C LEU A 142 -14.67 -3.17 8.88
N LYS A 143 -15.28 -2.59 7.84
CA LYS A 143 -16.72 -2.41 7.76
C LYS A 143 -17.48 -3.72 7.49
N GLU A 144 -17.00 -4.51 6.53
CA GLU A 144 -17.75 -5.64 5.99
C GLU A 144 -17.28 -6.98 6.59
N LEU A 145 -16.01 -7.07 6.98
CA LEU A 145 -15.45 -8.29 7.58
C LEU A 145 -15.22 -8.17 9.10
N GLY A 146 -15.30 -6.95 9.67
CA GLY A 146 -14.98 -6.71 11.08
C GLY A 146 -13.50 -6.94 11.42
N ILE A 147 -12.60 -6.88 10.43
CA ILE A 147 -11.17 -7.18 10.59
C ILE A 147 -10.37 -5.89 10.63
N ALA A 148 -9.71 -5.62 11.76
CA ALA A 148 -8.68 -4.59 11.85
C ALA A 148 -7.37 -5.10 11.22
N LEU A 149 -6.94 -4.46 10.13
CA LEU A 149 -5.73 -4.86 9.42
C LEU A 149 -4.47 -4.31 10.11
N PRO A 150 -3.45 -5.14 10.35
CA PRO A 150 -2.24 -4.68 11.04
C PRO A 150 -1.37 -3.84 10.12
N ILE A 151 -0.85 -2.72 10.62
CA ILE A 151 0.17 -1.90 9.96
C ILE A 151 1.47 -2.01 10.77
N PRO A 152 2.43 -2.85 10.33
CA PRO A 152 3.73 -2.96 10.98
C PRO A 152 4.48 -1.63 10.99
N ASP A 153 5.25 -1.37 12.04
CA ASP A 153 6.03 -0.13 12.18
C ASP A 153 6.98 0.09 11.00
N ASP A 154 7.57 -0.99 10.47
CA ASP A 154 8.44 -0.95 9.29
C ASP A 154 7.70 -0.68 7.98
N LEU A 155 6.36 -0.72 7.96
CA LEU A 155 5.54 -0.44 6.79
C LEU A 155 4.64 0.80 6.94
N LYS A 156 4.65 1.49 8.09
CA LYS A 156 3.86 2.72 8.30
C LYS A 156 4.10 3.76 7.21
N TYR A 157 5.36 3.90 6.78
CA TYR A 157 5.74 4.84 5.72
C TYR A 157 5.14 4.50 4.35
N ALA A 158 4.59 3.31 4.15
CA ALA A 158 3.92 2.92 2.90
C ALA A 158 2.63 3.72 2.64
N LEU A 159 2.00 4.23 3.71
CA LEU A 159 0.76 5.00 3.68
C LEU A 159 0.96 6.52 3.78
N GLU A 160 2.19 6.98 4.03
CA GLU A 160 2.53 8.42 4.01
C GLU A 160 2.28 8.99 2.61
N LYS A 161 1.60 10.15 2.49
CA LYS A 161 1.36 10.81 1.20
C LYS A 161 2.63 11.37 0.59
#